data_AF-A0A964KQ14-F1
#
_entry.id   AF-A0A964KQ14-F1
#
_cell.length_a   1.000
_cell.length_b   1.000
_cell.length_c   1.000
_cell.angle_alpha   90.00
_cell.angle_beta   90.00
_cell.angle_gamma   90.00
#
_symmetry.space_group_name_H-M   'P 1'
#
loop_
_entity.id
_entity.type
_entity.pdbx_description
1 polymer ?
#
loop_
_entity_poly.entity_id
_entity_poly.type
_entity_poly.pdbx_seq_one_letter_code
_entity_poly.pdbx_strand_id
1 'polypeptide(L)'
;MRLTQLRRLRLQRALTQQDLAQRSGVHRVTIAQLELGRDGVLPTTLRKLAEALAVEPHELMGGEAVAEAAYPSSSVNRTGVAEPVFAPARTEDLTSMMEVADWPGVDQFLIQHPELEPLLSAAPRQISPFFPGARLQLRLIEDPEYPDDQHLLLRILATQAGQAATAQLRAFDEAWWLRNAHGTHGLLSIDMRRV
;
A
#
# COMPACT_ATOMS: atom_id res chain seq x y z
N MET A 1 16.58 2.98 3.61
CA MET A 1 17.31 2.72 2.34
C MET A 1 16.28 2.66 1.23
N ARG A 2 16.47 3.39 0.12
CA ARG A 2 15.52 3.46 -1.01
C ARG A 2 16.10 2.69 -2.21
N LEU A 3 15.24 2.05 -3.01
CA LEU A 3 15.66 1.32 -4.20
C LEU A 3 15.38 2.11 -5.48
N THR A 4 16.17 3.17 -5.68
CA THR A 4 15.97 4.11 -6.79
C THR A 4 16.09 3.46 -8.18
N GLN A 5 16.81 2.33 -8.28
CA GLN A 5 17.07 1.64 -9.55
C GLN A 5 16.13 0.45 -9.81
N LEU A 6 15.26 0.10 -8.86
CA LEU A 6 14.43 -1.10 -8.93
C LEU A 6 13.56 -1.15 -10.20
N ARG A 7 12.80 -0.08 -10.46
CA ARG A 7 11.93 0.00 -11.65
C ARG A 7 12.74 -0.08 -12.94
N ARG A 8 13.86 0.63 -13.02
CA ARG A 8 14.72 0.64 -14.21
C ARG A 8 15.29 -0.76 -14.49
N LEU A 9 15.86 -1.42 -13.48
CA LEU A 9 16.48 -2.74 -13.62
C LEU A 9 15.45 -3.84 -13.93
N ARG A 10 14.23 -3.72 -13.39
CA ARG A 10 13.10 -4.59 -13.72
C ARG A 10 12.72 -4.47 -15.20
N LEU A 11 12.52 -3.24 -15.68
CA LEU A 11 12.12 -2.98 -17.07
C LEU A 11 13.22 -3.37 -18.07
N GLN A 12 14.49 -3.19 -17.74
CA GLN A 12 15.62 -3.66 -18.57
C GLN A 12 15.62 -5.17 -18.77
N ARG A 13 14.98 -5.93 -17.88
CA ARG A 13 14.81 -7.39 -17.98
C ARG A 13 13.45 -7.80 -18.54
N ALA A 14 12.67 -6.85 -19.06
CA ALA A 14 11.33 -7.05 -19.59
C ALA A 14 10.38 -7.75 -18.61
N LEU A 15 10.52 -7.46 -17.31
CA LEU A 15 9.67 -8.03 -16.26
C LEU A 15 8.56 -7.06 -15.88
N THR A 16 7.34 -7.57 -15.71
CA THR A 16 6.29 -6.87 -14.98
C THR A 16 6.59 -6.88 -13.48
N GLN A 17 5.88 -6.05 -12.69
CA GLN A 17 5.98 -6.11 -11.23
C GLN A 17 5.54 -7.49 -10.71
N GLN A 18 4.57 -8.12 -11.38
CA GLN A 18 4.11 -9.46 -11.08
C GLN A 18 5.17 -10.53 -11.39
N ASP A 19 5.87 -10.41 -12.52
CA ASP A 19 6.96 -11.32 -12.85
C ASP A 19 8.10 -11.20 -11.83
N LEU A 20 8.44 -9.98 -11.43
CA LEU A 20 9.44 -9.75 -10.39
C LEU A 20 8.95 -10.28 -9.03
N ALA A 21 7.67 -10.15 -8.71
CA ALA A 21 7.08 -10.68 -7.49
C ALA A 21 7.20 -12.20 -7.43
N GLN A 22 6.80 -12.89 -8.50
CA GLN A 22 6.91 -14.34 -8.63
C GLN A 22 8.37 -14.79 -8.54
N ARG A 23 9.29 -14.09 -9.21
CA ARG A 23 10.73 -14.45 -9.21
C ARG A 23 11.42 -14.19 -7.87
N SER A 24 11.03 -13.15 -7.15
CA SER A 24 11.68 -12.75 -5.89
C SER A 24 11.01 -13.32 -4.64
N GLY A 25 9.78 -13.82 -4.75
CA GLY A 25 8.95 -14.16 -3.60
C GLY A 25 8.69 -12.94 -2.70
N VAL A 26 8.72 -11.74 -3.28
CA VAL A 26 8.31 -10.48 -2.66
C VAL A 26 6.96 -10.11 -3.23
N HIS A 27 6.04 -9.62 -2.39
CA HIS A 27 4.69 -9.31 -2.85
C HIS A 27 4.72 -8.19 -3.92
N ARG A 28 3.89 -8.32 -4.97
CA ARG A 28 3.80 -7.33 -6.07
C ARG A 28 3.56 -5.92 -5.55
N VAL A 29 2.63 -5.77 -4.59
CA VAL A 29 2.32 -4.48 -3.93
C VAL A 29 3.55 -3.91 -3.22
N THR A 30 4.35 -4.74 -2.54
CA THR A 30 5.61 -4.31 -1.93
C THR A 30 6.57 -3.80 -3.01
N ILE A 31 6.71 -4.49 -4.13
CA ILE A 31 7.54 -4.03 -5.26
C ILE A 31 7.04 -2.67 -5.77
N ALA A 32 5.74 -2.48 -5.95
CA ALA A 32 5.15 -1.21 -6.38
C ALA A 32 5.46 -0.06 -5.40
N GLN A 33 5.32 -0.27 -4.09
CA GLN A 33 5.64 0.74 -3.08
C GLN A 33 7.13 1.08 -3.04
N LEU A 34 8.00 0.07 -3.23
CA LEU A 34 9.45 0.26 -3.34
C LEU A 34 9.86 1.05 -4.57
N GLU A 35 9.20 0.83 -5.72
CA GLU A 35 9.42 1.59 -6.95
C GLU A 35 8.94 3.04 -6.85
N LEU A 36 7.89 3.30 -6.06
CA LEU A 36 7.41 4.66 -5.76
C LEU A 36 8.26 5.37 -4.69
N GLY A 37 9.27 4.70 -4.13
CA GLY A 37 10.19 5.25 -3.14
C GLY A 37 9.56 5.50 -1.77
N ARG A 38 8.42 4.85 -1.48
CA ARG A 38 7.58 5.14 -0.31
C ARG A 38 8.00 4.40 0.97
N ASP A 39 8.81 3.34 0.89
CA ASP A 39 9.26 2.58 2.06
C ASP A 39 10.78 2.45 2.23
N GLY A 40 11.18 2.17 3.47
CA GLY A 40 12.50 1.64 3.78
C GLY A 40 12.55 0.14 3.54
N VAL A 41 13.45 -0.31 2.65
CA VAL A 41 13.64 -1.74 2.38
C VAL A 41 14.26 -2.49 3.57
N LEU A 42 13.71 -3.67 3.90
CA LEU A 42 14.38 -4.63 4.77
C LEU A 42 15.56 -5.31 4.04
N PRO A 43 16.68 -5.60 4.72
CA PRO A 43 17.84 -6.28 4.11
C PRO A 43 17.49 -7.62 3.42
N THR A 44 16.50 -8.34 3.94
CA THR A 44 16.01 -9.59 3.36
C THR A 44 15.28 -9.38 2.04
N THR A 45 14.42 -8.36 1.96
CA THR A 45 13.72 -7.95 0.73
C THR A 45 14.70 -7.43 -0.32
N LEU A 46 15.72 -6.67 0.11
CA LEU A 46 16.80 -6.22 -0.77
C LEU A 46 17.48 -7.40 -1.47
N ARG A 47 17.90 -8.40 -0.68
CA ARG A 47 18.61 -9.57 -1.19
C ARG A 47 17.75 -10.38 -2.17
N LYS A 48 16.47 -10.62 -1.84
CA LYS A 48 15.52 -11.31 -2.72
C LYS A 48 15.33 -10.62 -4.07
N LEU A 49 15.21 -9.29 -4.06
CA LEU A 49 15.05 -8.51 -5.28
C LEU A 49 16.34 -8.49 -6.11
N ALA A 50 17.50 -8.38 -5.44
CA ALA A 50 18.82 -8.43 -6.08
C ALA A 50 19.05 -9.78 -6.77
N GLU A 51 18.77 -10.88 -6.07
CA GLU A 51 18.85 -12.25 -6.61
C GLU A 51 17.89 -12.45 -7.80
N ALA A 52 16.63 -12.04 -7.67
CA ALA A 52 15.64 -12.19 -8.75
C ALA A 52 15.98 -11.39 -10.00
N LEU A 53 16.64 -10.25 -9.82
CA LEU A 53 17.14 -9.40 -10.89
C LEU A 53 18.57 -9.78 -11.30
N ALA A 54 19.24 -10.75 -10.69
CA ALA A 54 20.65 -11.09 -10.96
C ALA A 54 21.56 -9.84 -11.01
N VAL A 55 21.47 -9.02 -9.95
CA VAL A 55 22.30 -7.83 -9.70
C VAL A 55 22.77 -7.84 -8.25
N GLU A 56 23.79 -7.06 -7.94
CA GLU A 56 24.23 -6.87 -6.56
C GLU A 56 23.29 -5.92 -5.78
N PRO A 57 23.11 -6.10 -4.47
CA PRO A 57 22.26 -5.24 -3.63
C PRO A 57 22.53 -3.73 -3.76
N HIS A 58 23.78 -3.34 -3.99
CA HIS A 58 24.16 -1.93 -4.12
C HIS A 58 23.72 -1.31 -5.44
N GLU A 59 23.54 -2.10 -6.50
CA GLU A 59 23.05 -1.62 -7.79
C GLU A 59 21.58 -1.20 -7.72
N LEU A 60 20.80 -1.75 -6.78
CA LEU A 60 19.41 -1.35 -6.54
C LEU A 60 19.30 0.02 -5.84
N MET A 61 20.32 0.41 -5.07
CA MET A 61 20.32 1.62 -4.25
C MET A 61 20.66 2.89 -5.05
N GLY A 62 21.37 2.74 -6.18
CA GLY A 62 21.78 3.81 -7.08
C GLY A 62 23.09 4.48 -6.69
N GLY A 63 24.07 4.44 -7.59
CA GLY A 63 25.14 5.43 -7.73
C GLY A 63 24.74 6.46 -8.80
N GLU A 64 25.25 7.69 -8.69
CA GLU A 64 24.83 8.89 -9.44
C GLU A 64 24.65 8.76 -10.97
N ALA A 65 23.61 9.48 -11.45
CA ALA A 65 23.36 10.06 -12.79
C ALA A 65 22.99 9.09 -13.95
N VAL A 66 22.04 9.36 -14.86
CA VAL A 66 21.46 10.60 -15.42
C VAL A 66 20.01 10.41 -15.97
N ALA A 67 19.21 11.46 -15.79
CA ALA A 67 18.13 12.08 -16.60
C ALA A 67 17.28 11.34 -17.67
N GLU A 68 15.95 11.44 -17.45
CA GLU A 68 14.88 11.98 -18.34
C GLU A 68 14.41 11.23 -19.61
N ALA A 69 13.10 10.92 -19.65
CA ALA A 69 12.19 11.27 -20.76
C ALA A 69 10.71 10.99 -20.40
N ALA A 70 9.87 11.97 -20.70
CA ALA A 70 8.43 12.06 -20.49
C ALA A 70 7.59 11.22 -21.48
N TYR A 71 6.33 10.88 -21.12
CA TYR A 71 5.21 10.64 -22.04
C TYR A 71 3.84 10.91 -21.36
N PRO A 72 2.77 11.20 -22.13
CA PRO A 72 1.75 12.18 -21.79
C PRO A 72 0.41 11.57 -21.36
N SER A 73 -0.41 12.45 -20.78
CA SER A 73 -1.78 12.22 -20.33
C SER A 73 -2.76 12.01 -21.51
N SER A 74 -3.78 11.17 -21.33
CA SER A 74 -4.96 11.13 -22.20
C SER A 74 -6.18 10.62 -21.43
N SER A 75 -7.14 11.52 -21.22
CA SER A 75 -8.49 11.26 -20.70
C SER A 75 -9.32 10.41 -21.65
N VAL A 76 -10.20 9.53 -21.14
CA VAL A 76 -11.54 9.32 -21.71
C VAL A 76 -12.55 8.98 -20.61
N ASN A 77 -13.67 9.67 -20.68
CA ASN A 77 -14.87 9.65 -19.85
C ASN A 77 -15.76 8.42 -20.16
N ARG A 78 -16.54 7.89 -19.20
CA ARG A 78 -17.84 7.26 -19.49
C ARG A 78 -18.76 7.14 -18.26
N THR A 79 -19.88 7.84 -18.35
CA THR A 79 -21.03 7.88 -17.45
C THR A 79 -21.93 6.64 -17.60
N GLY A 80 -22.51 6.16 -16.51
CA GLY A 80 -23.60 5.17 -16.50
C GLY A 80 -24.06 4.84 -15.08
N VAL A 81 -25.22 5.36 -14.68
CA VAL A 81 -25.82 5.31 -13.35
C VAL A 81 -26.33 3.92 -12.94
N ALA A 82 -26.11 3.55 -11.69
CA ALA A 82 -26.98 2.68 -10.89
C ALA A 82 -26.80 3.06 -9.41
N GLU A 83 -27.82 3.64 -8.79
CA GLU A 83 -27.87 3.86 -7.34
C GLU A 83 -28.07 2.49 -6.65
N PRO A 84 -27.14 1.99 -5.82
CA PRO A 84 -27.40 0.84 -4.97
C PRO A 84 -27.96 1.31 -3.63
N VAL A 85 -28.98 0.58 -3.19
CA VAL A 85 -29.67 0.74 -1.91
C VAL A 85 -28.68 0.54 -0.76
N PHE A 86 -28.46 1.59 0.05
CA PHE A 86 -27.62 1.57 1.24
C PHE A 86 -28.19 0.61 2.30
N ALA A 87 -27.34 -0.27 2.82
CA ALA A 87 -27.55 -0.92 4.12
C ALA A 87 -26.97 0.01 5.21
N PRO A 88 -27.80 0.71 6.01
CA PRO A 88 -27.34 1.81 6.87
C PRO A 88 -26.45 1.38 8.04
N ALA A 89 -26.37 0.09 8.38
CA ALA A 89 -25.65 -0.36 9.58
C ALA A 89 -24.12 -0.42 9.43
N ARG A 90 -23.55 -0.56 8.22
CA ARG A 90 -22.08 -0.69 8.03
C ARG A 90 -21.38 0.68 7.94
N THR A 91 -22.08 1.67 7.40
CA THR A 91 -21.54 3.00 7.11
C THR A 91 -21.29 3.82 8.37
N GLU A 92 -22.19 3.75 9.34
CA GLU A 92 -22.13 4.58 10.56
C GLU A 92 -20.92 4.23 11.44
N ASP A 93 -20.52 2.95 11.51
CA ASP A 93 -19.42 2.50 12.38
C ASP A 93 -18.04 2.92 11.85
N LEU A 94 -17.73 2.64 10.58
CA LEU A 94 -16.41 2.96 10.01
C LEU A 94 -16.21 4.47 9.83
N THR A 95 -17.23 5.20 9.34
CA THR A 95 -17.13 6.66 9.15
C THR A 95 -17.04 7.44 10.47
N SER A 96 -17.50 6.84 11.58
CA SER A 96 -17.31 7.37 12.93
C SER A 96 -15.88 7.17 13.46
N MET A 97 -15.18 6.12 12.99
CA MET A 97 -13.85 5.74 13.48
C MET A 97 -12.69 6.30 12.63
N MET A 98 -12.92 6.56 11.34
CA MET A 98 -11.89 7.02 10.39
C MET A 98 -12.49 7.89 9.28
N GLU A 99 -11.66 8.75 8.70
CA GLU A 99 -12.03 9.54 7.53
C GLU A 99 -12.00 8.64 6.28
N VAL A 100 -13.16 8.34 5.70
CA VAL A 100 -13.24 7.49 4.51
C VAL A 100 -13.36 8.36 3.27
N ALA A 101 -12.39 8.25 2.36
CA ALA A 101 -12.49 8.90 1.06
C ALA A 101 -13.24 7.98 0.09
N ASP A 102 -14.15 8.58 -0.68
CA ASP A 102 -14.94 7.88 -1.70
C ASP A 102 -15.69 6.65 -1.16
N TRP A 103 -16.59 6.90 -0.21
CA TRP A 103 -17.38 5.85 0.43
C TRP A 103 -18.06 4.89 -0.56
N PRO A 104 -18.66 5.33 -1.70
CA PRO A 104 -19.26 4.40 -2.66
C PRO A 104 -18.28 3.34 -3.19
N GLY A 105 -17.06 3.74 -3.56
CA GLY A 105 -16.02 2.80 -4.01
C GLY A 105 -15.56 1.88 -2.88
N VAL A 106 -15.36 2.42 -1.68
CA VAL A 106 -14.96 1.63 -0.50
C VAL A 106 -16.03 0.61 -0.11
N ASP A 107 -17.31 1.01 -0.07
CA ASP A 107 -18.42 0.13 0.27
C ASP A 107 -18.59 -0.99 -0.76
N GLN A 108 -18.53 -0.67 -2.06
CA GLN A 108 -18.55 -1.67 -3.12
C GLN A 108 -17.40 -2.68 -2.98
N PHE A 109 -16.20 -2.21 -2.66
CA PHE A 109 -15.04 -3.07 -2.43
C PHE A 109 -15.23 -3.97 -1.21
N LEU A 110 -15.78 -3.45 -0.10
CA LEU A 110 -16.07 -4.24 1.10
C LEU A 110 -17.22 -5.25 0.93
N ILE A 111 -18.17 -4.99 0.02
CA ILE A 111 -19.19 -5.97 -0.37
C ILE A 111 -18.54 -7.16 -1.08
N GLN A 112 -17.53 -6.91 -1.93
CA GLN A 112 -16.78 -7.95 -2.63
C GLN A 112 -15.77 -8.68 -1.72
N HIS A 113 -15.25 -7.98 -0.72
CA HIS A 113 -14.21 -8.45 0.21
C HIS A 113 -14.66 -8.32 1.68
N PRO A 114 -15.71 -9.05 2.11
CA PRO A 114 -16.27 -8.94 3.46
C PRO A 114 -15.26 -9.34 4.56
N GLU A 115 -14.22 -10.10 4.23
CA GLU A 115 -13.13 -10.49 5.13
C GLU A 115 -12.32 -9.30 5.68
N LEU A 116 -12.39 -8.14 5.03
CA LEU A 116 -11.66 -6.94 5.45
C LEU A 116 -12.36 -6.16 6.55
N GLU A 117 -13.68 -6.32 6.71
CA GLU A 117 -14.48 -5.56 7.66
C GLU A 117 -14.03 -5.77 9.12
N PRO A 118 -13.82 -7.01 9.62
CA PRO A 118 -13.40 -7.22 10.99
C PRO A 118 -12.02 -6.59 11.28
N LEU A 119 -11.15 -6.54 10.28
CA LEU A 119 -9.82 -5.92 10.40
C LEU A 119 -9.92 -4.40 10.47
N LEU A 120 -10.73 -3.78 9.61
CA LEU A 120 -10.96 -2.33 9.61
C LEU A 120 -11.63 -1.87 10.91
N SER A 121 -12.61 -2.63 11.40
CA SER A 121 -13.30 -2.36 12.67
C SER A 121 -12.40 -2.57 13.89
N ALA A 122 -11.41 -3.46 13.82
CA ALA A 122 -10.42 -3.67 14.89
C ALA A 122 -9.27 -2.65 14.85
N ALA A 123 -8.90 -2.16 13.67
CA ALA A 123 -7.68 -1.38 13.45
C ALA A 123 -7.55 -0.15 14.37
N PRO A 124 -8.58 0.70 14.59
CA PRO A 124 -8.44 1.88 15.44
C PRO A 124 -8.04 1.55 16.88
N ARG A 125 -8.59 0.47 17.45
CA ARG A 125 -8.24 0.01 18.80
C ARG A 125 -6.81 -0.55 18.87
N GLN A 126 -6.32 -1.15 17.79
CA GLN A 126 -4.97 -1.71 17.73
C GLN A 126 -3.91 -0.66 17.41
N ILE A 127 -4.28 0.39 16.67
CA ILE A 127 -3.38 1.50 16.31
C ILE A 127 -3.21 2.48 17.47
N SER A 128 -4.28 2.75 18.22
CA SER A 128 -4.30 3.77 19.30
C SER A 128 -3.16 3.64 20.34
N PRO A 129 -2.77 2.44 20.82
CA PRO A 129 -1.66 2.30 21.77
C PRO A 129 -0.30 2.73 21.22
N PHE A 130 -0.09 2.64 19.90
CA PHE A 130 1.18 2.98 19.25
C PHE A 130 1.20 4.41 18.72
N PHE A 131 0.04 4.88 18.24
CA PHE A 131 -0.15 6.19 17.63
C PHE A 131 -1.30 6.94 18.31
N PRO A 132 -1.11 7.36 19.57
CA PRO A 132 -2.17 8.04 20.32
C PRO A 132 -2.54 9.36 19.65
N GLY A 133 -3.85 9.55 19.42
CA GLY A 133 -4.39 10.76 18.78
C GLY A 133 -4.12 10.88 17.28
N ALA A 134 -3.55 9.85 16.63
CA ALA A 134 -3.43 9.84 15.18
C ALA A 134 -4.81 9.77 14.52
N ARG A 135 -4.97 10.51 13.42
CA ARG A 135 -6.16 10.40 12.58
C ARG A 135 -5.99 9.26 11.61
N LEU A 136 -7.07 8.57 11.28
CA LEU A 136 -7.07 7.48 10.32
C LEU A 136 -7.80 7.90 9.07
N GLN A 137 -7.24 7.59 7.91
CA GLN A 137 -7.88 7.81 6.62
C GLN A 137 -7.93 6.52 5.82
N LEU A 138 -9.11 6.09 5.39
CA LEU A 138 -9.29 4.92 4.53
C LEU A 138 -9.61 5.37 3.11
N ARG A 139 -8.92 4.81 2.12
CA ARG A 139 -9.15 5.12 0.71
C ARG A 139 -9.04 3.88 -0.15
N LEU A 140 -9.85 3.80 -1.20
CA LEU A 140 -9.62 2.87 -2.30
C LEU A 140 -8.48 3.40 -3.17
N ILE A 141 -7.52 2.54 -3.49
CA ILE A 141 -6.40 2.82 -4.38
C ILE A 141 -6.55 1.91 -5.58
N GLU A 142 -6.55 2.54 -6.75
CA GLU A 142 -6.51 1.86 -8.03
C GLU A 142 -5.06 1.84 -8.53
N ASP A 143 -4.60 0.69 -9.02
CA ASP A 143 -3.34 0.63 -9.73
C ASP A 143 -3.51 1.27 -11.12
N PRO A 144 -2.78 2.35 -11.46
CA PRO A 144 -2.94 3.00 -12.75
C PRO A 144 -2.45 2.15 -13.93
N GLU A 145 -1.63 1.13 -13.68
CA GLU A 145 -1.16 0.18 -14.70
C GLU A 145 -2.15 -0.99 -14.87
N TYR A 146 -2.95 -1.29 -13.84
CA TYR A 146 -3.97 -2.34 -13.82
C TYR A 146 -5.23 -1.88 -13.07
N PRO A 147 -6.17 -1.18 -13.73
CA PRO A 147 -7.33 -0.56 -13.07
C PRO A 147 -8.24 -1.54 -12.31
N ASP A 148 -8.25 -2.81 -12.72
CA ASP A 148 -8.98 -3.89 -12.04
C ASP A 148 -8.31 -4.34 -10.72
N ASP A 149 -7.08 -3.89 -10.47
CA ASP A 149 -6.25 -4.26 -9.32
C ASP A 149 -6.38 -3.16 -8.25
N GLN A 150 -7.53 -3.18 -7.58
CA GLN A 150 -7.89 -2.23 -6.51
C GLN A 150 -7.53 -2.78 -5.13
N HIS A 151 -7.16 -1.90 -4.19
CA HIS A 151 -6.95 -2.26 -2.79
C HIS A 151 -7.27 -1.10 -1.87
N LEU A 152 -7.61 -1.41 -0.61
CA LEU A 152 -7.78 -0.42 0.43
C LEU A 152 -6.43 -0.02 1.04
N LEU A 153 -6.28 1.27 1.26
CA LEU A 153 -5.18 1.85 2.02
C LEU A 153 -5.74 2.53 3.27
N LEU A 154 -5.38 1.99 4.43
CA LEU A 154 -5.61 2.63 5.72
C LEU A 154 -4.35 3.41 6.11
N ARG A 155 -4.46 4.74 6.10
CA ARG A 155 -3.37 5.65 6.42
C ARG A 155 -3.46 6.18 7.84
N ILE A 156 -2.38 6.04 8.59
CA ILE A 156 -2.19 6.63 9.91
C ILE A 156 -1.55 8.02 9.76
N LEU A 157 -2.31 9.06 10.11
CA LEU A 157 -1.87 10.46 10.10
C LEU A 157 -1.38 10.84 11.50
N ALA A 158 -0.08 10.72 11.72
CA ALA A 158 0.57 10.96 13.01
C ALA A 158 1.28 12.33 13.04
N THR A 159 1.27 12.97 14.20
CA THR A 159 1.97 14.25 14.46
C THR A 159 3.47 14.06 14.70
N GLN A 160 3.90 12.87 15.12
CA GLN A 160 5.30 12.53 15.32
C GLN A 160 5.90 11.87 14.07
N ALA A 161 7.15 12.24 13.73
CA ALA A 161 7.88 11.69 12.59
C ALA A 161 9.33 11.38 12.98
N GLY A 162 10.02 10.57 12.17
CA GLY A 162 11.41 10.17 12.39
C GLY A 162 11.53 8.77 12.99
N GLN A 163 12.66 8.49 13.66
CA GLN A 163 12.97 7.12 14.12
C GLN A 163 11.96 6.56 15.11
N ALA A 164 11.38 7.41 15.97
CA ALA A 164 10.32 7.00 16.90
C ALA A 164 9.08 6.48 16.17
N ALA A 165 8.67 7.15 15.09
CA ALA A 165 7.51 6.76 14.30
C ALA A 165 7.74 5.44 13.54
N THR A 166 8.95 5.23 13.00
CA THR A 166 9.33 3.95 12.38
C THR A 166 9.35 2.81 13.39
N ALA A 167 9.85 3.05 14.61
CA ALA A 167 9.84 2.05 15.68
C ALA A 167 8.42 1.70 16.13
N GLN A 168 7.53 2.70 16.25
CA GLN A 168 6.12 2.50 16.56
C GLN A 168 5.40 1.68 15.49
N LEU A 169 5.67 1.96 14.21
CA LEU A 169 5.07 1.20 13.11
C LEU A 169 5.53 -0.26 13.13
N ARG A 170 6.82 -0.52 13.35
CA ARG A 170 7.33 -1.89 13.52
C ARG A 170 6.71 -2.61 14.71
N ALA A 171 6.59 -1.94 15.85
CA ALA A 171 5.99 -2.53 17.04
C ALA A 171 4.51 -2.89 16.82
N PHE A 172 3.76 -2.02 16.14
CA PHE A 172 2.40 -2.31 15.69
C PHE A 172 2.36 -3.50 14.72
N ASP A 173 3.29 -3.53 13.76
CA ASP A 173 3.38 -4.60 12.77
C ASP A 173 3.56 -5.97 13.43
N GLU A 174 4.51 -6.06 14.35
CA GLU A 174 4.82 -7.29 15.09
C GLU A 174 3.69 -7.72 16.04
N ALA A 175 3.04 -6.74 16.68
CA ALA A 175 1.99 -6.99 17.66
C ALA A 175 0.68 -7.49 17.01
N TRP A 176 0.30 -6.92 15.87
CA TRP A 176 -1.01 -7.19 15.27
C TRP A 176 -0.96 -7.38 13.76
N TRP A 177 -0.41 -6.43 13.00
CA TRP A 177 -0.62 -6.41 11.55
C TRP A 177 -0.01 -7.62 10.83
N LEU A 178 1.22 -8.03 11.13
CA LEU A 178 1.87 -9.19 10.48
C LEU A 178 1.08 -10.49 10.64
N ARG A 179 0.40 -10.67 11.78
CA ARG A 179 -0.39 -11.88 12.05
C ARG A 179 -1.72 -11.90 11.30
N ASN A 180 -2.25 -10.73 10.98
CA ASN A 180 -3.58 -10.55 10.40
C ASN A 180 -3.55 -10.20 8.91
N ALA A 181 -2.45 -9.63 8.41
CA ALA A 181 -2.26 -9.23 7.02
C ALA A 181 -2.23 -10.43 6.05
N HIS A 182 -1.86 -11.62 6.52
CA HIS A 182 -1.88 -12.82 5.68
C HIS A 182 -3.27 -13.15 5.12
N GLY A 183 -4.34 -12.80 5.85
CA GLY A 183 -5.72 -13.03 5.42
C GLY A 183 -6.25 -12.00 4.42
N THR A 184 -5.55 -10.88 4.19
CA THR A 184 -6.04 -9.80 3.33
C THR A 184 -5.68 -9.99 1.87
N HIS A 185 -4.80 -10.94 1.53
CA HIS A 185 -4.30 -11.18 0.17
C HIS A 185 -3.79 -9.91 -0.54
N GLY A 186 -3.32 -8.91 0.22
CA GLY A 186 -2.86 -7.63 -0.31
C GLY A 186 -3.96 -6.61 -0.62
N LEU A 187 -5.23 -6.94 -0.36
CA LEU A 187 -6.40 -6.07 -0.57
C LEU A 187 -6.53 -4.95 0.47
N LEU A 188 -5.80 -5.05 1.58
CA LEU A 188 -5.67 -3.99 2.59
C LEU A 188 -4.20 -3.78 2.91
N SER A 189 -3.78 -2.52 2.85
CA SER A 189 -2.46 -2.05 3.26
C SER A 189 -2.60 -0.97 4.32
N ILE A 190 -1.60 -0.89 5.21
CA ILE A 190 -1.51 0.15 6.24
C ILE A 190 -0.23 0.94 5.99
N ASP A 191 -0.35 2.26 5.84
CA ASP A 191 0.80 3.16 5.77
C ASP A 191 0.70 4.25 6.83
N MET A 192 1.81 4.96 7.04
CA MET A 192 1.87 6.07 7.99
C MET A 192 2.43 7.31 7.29
N ARG A 193 1.77 8.45 7.52
CA ARG A 193 2.20 9.75 7.00
C ARG A 193 2.20 10.79 8.12
N ARG A 194 3.18 11.69 8.08
CA ARG A 194 3.20 12.89 8.93
C ARG A 194 2.19 13.92 8.42
N VAL A 195 1.43 14.53 9.35
CA VAL A 195 0.61 15.73 9.15
C VAL A 195 1.27 16.97 9.72
#